data_AF-A0A917B345-F1
#
_entry.id   AF-A0A917B345-F1
#
_cell.length_a   1.000
_cell.length_b   1.000
_cell.length_c   1.000
_cell.angle_alpha   90.00
_cell.angle_beta   90.00
_cell.angle_gamma   90.00
#
_symmetry.space_group_name_H-M   'P 1'
#
loop_
_entity.id
_entity.type
_entity.pdbx_description
1 polymer ?
#
loop_
_entity_poly.entity_id
_entity_poly.type
_entity_poly.pdbx_seq_one_letter_code
_entity_poly.pdbx_strand_id
1 'polypeptide(L)' 'MEPDLYNETSGEIVEAKKSSARGYVRNAIGQVLDYVHTAQKVMNGVRPSILLPGIPTPDLVELCASLGITVWVRD' A
#
# COMPACT_ATOMS: atom_id res chain seq x y z
N MET A 1 -8.85 6.41 11.17
CA MET A 1 -8.81 5.46 10.03
C MET A 1 -7.67 4.51 10.30
N GLU A 2 -7.91 3.22 10.12
CA GLU A 2 -6.96 2.14 10.36
C GLU A 2 -6.64 1.45 9.03
N PRO A 3 -5.43 0.89 8.87
CA PRO A 3 -5.12 0.09 7.70
C PRO A 3 -5.94 -1.20 7.69
N ASP A 4 -6.16 -1.76 6.49
CA ASP A 4 -6.86 -3.04 6.36
C ASP A 4 -6.10 -4.20 7.02
N LEU A 5 -4.75 -4.17 6.97
CA LEU A 5 -3.91 -5.19 7.60
C LEU A 5 -2.53 -4.62 7.99
N TYR A 6 -1.97 -5.12 9.08
CA TYR A 6 -0.56 -5.00 9.40
C TYR A 6 0.07 -6.40 9.43
N ASN A 7 1.13 -6.62 8.65
CA ASN A 7 1.91 -7.85 8.66
C ASN A 7 3.09 -7.69 9.63
N GLU A 8 2.95 -8.24 10.84
CA GLU A 8 3.98 -8.16 11.89
C GLU A 8 5.31 -8.82 11.49
N THR A 9 5.28 -9.83 10.62
CA THR A 9 6.48 -10.56 10.20
C THR A 9 7.33 -9.73 9.24
N SER A 10 6.70 -9.02 8.29
CA SER A 10 7.40 -8.20 7.29
C SER A 10 7.49 -6.71 7.65
N GLY A 11 6.71 -6.25 8.63
CA GLY A 11 6.55 -4.85 9.00
C GLY A 11 5.71 -4.05 8.00
N GLU A 12 4.87 -4.70 7.20
CA GLU A 12 4.10 -4.05 6.13
C GLU A 12 2.73 -3.57 6.63
N ILE A 13 2.43 -2.31 6.41
CA ILE A 13 1.06 -1.78 6.45
C ILE A 13 0.44 -1.97 5.08
N VAL A 14 -0.64 -2.72 5.02
CA VAL A 14 -1.31 -3.09 3.77
C VAL A 14 -2.65 -2.39 3.65
N GLU A 15 -2.85 -1.69 2.54
CA GLU A 15 -4.14 -1.16 2.10
C GLU A 15 -4.69 -2.03 0.96
N ALA A 16 -5.87 -2.61 1.11
CA ALA A 16 -6.47 -3.49 0.12
C ALA A 16 -7.56 -2.76 -0.68
N LYS A 17 -7.55 -2.92 -2.00
CA LYS A 17 -8.61 -2.38 -2.87
C LYS A 17 -9.33 -3.49 -3.61
N LYS A 18 -10.61 -3.24 -3.89
CA LYS A 18 -11.46 -4.12 -4.72
C LYS A 18 -11.25 -3.97 -6.23
N SER A 19 -10.38 -3.06 -6.67
CA SER A 19 -10.13 -2.77 -8.08
C SER A 19 -8.73 -2.21 -8.26
N SER A 20 -8.09 -2.57 -9.38
CA SER A 20 -6.80 -2.03 -9.82
C SER A 20 -6.94 -0.78 -10.69
N ALA A 21 -8.15 -0.21 -10.81
CA ALA A 21 -8.36 1.01 -11.55
C ALA A 21 -7.62 2.20 -10.91
N ARG A 22 -7.13 3.13 -11.75
CA ARG A 22 -6.29 4.26 -11.35
C ARG A 22 -6.77 5.04 -10.12
N GLY A 23 -8.08 5.31 -10.03
CA GLY A 23 -8.65 6.02 -8.90
C GLY A 23 -8.47 5.28 -7.56
N TYR A 24 -8.66 3.95 -7.56
CA TYR A 24 -8.46 3.11 -6.38
C TYR A 24 -6.98 3.05 -5.98
N VAL A 25 -6.08 2.88 -6.95
CA VAL A 25 -4.64 2.83 -6.69
C VAL A 25 -4.14 4.16 -6.11
N ARG A 26 -4.52 5.30 -6.69
CA ARG A 26 -4.11 6.63 -6.18
C ARG A 26 -4.66 6.91 -4.78
N ASN A 27 -5.89 6.48 -4.51
CA ASN A 27 -6.48 6.59 -3.18
C ASN A 27 -5.72 5.71 -2.16
N ALA A 28 -5.40 4.47 -2.53
CA ALA A 28 -4.61 3.56 -1.70
C ALA A 28 -3.21 4.11 -1.39
N ILE A 29 -2.55 4.73 -2.37
CA ILE A 29 -1.24 5.39 -2.19
C ILE A 29 -1.33 6.44 -1.08
N GLY A 30 -2.33 7.34 -1.12
CA GLY A 30 -2.49 8.36 -0.09
C GLY A 30 -2.69 7.74 1.30
N GLN A 31 -3.63 6.80 1.40
CA GLN A 31 -3.97 6.16 2.67
C GLN A 31 -2.78 5.40 3.29
N VAL A 32 -2.09 4.58 2.51
CA VAL A 32 -0.99 3.77 3.04
C VAL A 32 0.17 4.65 3.50
N LEU A 33 0.45 5.76 2.81
CA LEU A 33 1.46 6.73 3.23
C LEU A 33 1.06 7.46 4.51
N ASP A 34 -0.22 7.83 4.67
CA ASP A 34 -0.75 8.44 5.90
C ASP A 34 -0.64 7.48 7.10
N TYR A 35 -0.93 6.18 6.87
CA TYR A 35 -0.82 5.15 7.91
C TYR A 35 0.63 4.92 8.31
N VAL A 36 1.54 4.79 7.35
CA VAL A 36 2.98 4.65 7.64
C VAL A 36 3.51 5.88 8.39
N HIS A 37 3.17 7.10 7.96
CA HIS A 37 3.58 8.32 8.65
C HIS A 37 3.12 8.34 10.12
N THR A 38 1.91 7.85 10.39
CA THR A 38 1.37 7.79 11.75
C THR A 38 2.02 6.68 12.57
N ALA A 39 2.14 5.48 12.00
CA ALA A 39 2.72 4.32 12.67
C ALA A 39 4.21 4.52 13.03
N GLN A 40 4.96 5.21 12.17
CA GLN A 40 6.38 5.53 12.40
C GLN A 40 6.64 6.37 13.65
N LYS A 41 5.61 7.02 14.22
CA LYS A 41 5.74 7.77 15.48
C LYS A 41 5.90 6.87 16.71
N VAL A 42 5.52 5.59 16.58
CA VAL A 42 5.48 4.63 17.70
C VAL A 42 6.17 3.29 17.36
N MET A 43 6.38 2.99 16.07
CA MET A 43 7.01 1.75 15.60
C MET A 43 8.04 2.05 14.51
N ASN A 44 9.24 1.51 14.65
CA ASN A 44 10.28 1.64 13.63
C ASN A 44 10.15 0.58 12.55
N GLY A 45 10.62 0.88 11.34
CA GLY A 45 10.77 -0.10 10.26
C GLY A 45 9.49 -0.47 9.51
N VAL A 46 8.40 0.25 9.75
CA VAL A 46 7.12 0.06 9.06
C VAL A 46 7.22 0.46 7.58
N ARG A 47 6.73 -0.38 6.67
CA ARG A 47 6.76 -0.19 5.21
C ARG A 47 5.36 -0.18 4.58
N PRO A 48 5.11 0.63 3.54
CA PRO A 48 3.80 0.66 2.87
C PRO A 48 3.63 -0.48 1.87
N SER A 49 2.41 -0.99 1.76
CA SER A 49 2.02 -1.99 0.77
C SER A 49 0.57 -1.82 0.32
N ILE A 50 0.27 -2.19 -0.92
CA ILE A 50 -1.09 -2.17 -1.48
C ILE A 50 -1.42 -3.57 -2.01
N LEU A 51 -2.61 -4.08 -1.68
CA LEU A 51 -3.14 -5.34 -2.20
C LEU A 51 -4.24 -5.07 -3.22
N LEU A 52 -4.06 -5.58 -4.44
CA LEU A 52 -4.97 -5.38 -5.57
C LEU A 52 -5.51 -6.72 -6.11
N PRO A 53 -6.68 -6.75 -6.77
CA PRO A 53 -7.24 -7.96 -7.39
C PRO A 53 -6.62 -8.25 -8.78
N GLY A 54 -5.64 -7.46 -9.21
CA GLY A 54 -5.00 -7.58 -10.52
C GLY A 54 -3.87 -6.55 -10.66
N ILE A 55 -2.98 -6.77 -11.63
CA ILE A 55 -1.87 -5.85 -11.92
C ILE A 55 -2.44 -4.52 -12.47
N PRO A 56 -2.11 -3.35 -11.88
CA PRO A 56 -2.54 -2.05 -12.40
C PRO A 56 -1.75 -1.67 -13.67
N THR A 57 -2.04 -0.51 -14.27
CA THR A 57 -1.28 -0.06 -15.44
C THR A 57 0.21 0.14 -15.10
N PRO A 58 1.14 -0.07 -16.05
CA PRO A 58 2.58 0.00 -15.77
C PRO A 58 3.03 1.31 -15.10
N ASP A 59 2.48 2.45 -15.51
CA ASP A 59 2.80 3.75 -14.91
C ASP A 59 2.43 3.85 -13.42
N LEU A 60 1.40 3.11 -12.98
CA LEU A 60 1.03 3.05 -11.58
C LEU A 60 1.91 2.08 -10.79
N VAL A 61 2.39 1.01 -11.41
CA VAL A 61 3.40 0.13 -10.81
C VAL A 61 4.70 0.91 -10.59
N GLU A 62 5.15 1.66 -11.60
CA GLU A 62 6.32 2.53 -11.53
C GLU A 62 6.17 3.62 -10.45
N LEU A 63 4.99 4.25 -10.37
CA LEU A 63 4.71 5.22 -9.31
C LEU A 63 4.80 4.58 -7.92
N CYS A 64 4.15 3.43 -7.68
CA CYS A 64 4.24 2.73 -6.40
C CYS A 64 5.69 2.38 -6.05
N ALA A 65 6.45 1.85 -7.02
CA ALA A 65 7.86 1.53 -6.82
C ALA A 65 8.70 2.77 -6.47
N SER A 66 8.48 3.91 -7.14
CA SER A 66 9.19 5.17 -6.84
C SER A 66 8.92 5.71 -5.44
N LEU A 67 7.76 5.36 -4.86
CA LEU A 67 7.35 5.74 -3.51
C LEU A 67 7.73 4.68 -2.46
N GLY A 68 8.38 3.57 -2.87
CA GLY A 68 8.75 2.47 -1.97
C GLY A 68 7.55 1.64 -1.50
N ILE A 69 6.45 1.62 -2.26
CA ILE A 69 5.23 0.87 -1.95
C ILE A 69 5.27 -0.49 -2.64
N THR A 70 5.25 -1.57 -1.86
CA THR A 70 5.09 -2.94 -2.39
C THR A 70 3.68 -3.12 -2.96
N VAL A 71 3.56 -3.64 -4.18
CA VAL A 71 2.26 -3.99 -4.77
C VAL A 71 2.09 -5.51 -4.76
N TRP A 72 1.08 -5.97 -4.04
CA TRP A 72 0.65 -7.36 -4.02
C TRP A 72 -0.56 -7.53 -4.92
N VAL A 73 -0.62 -8.65 -5.62
CA VAL A 73 -1.76 -9.02 -6.48
C VAL A 73 -2.31 -10.35 -6.01
N ARG A 74 -3.63 -10.46 -5.86
CA ARG A 74 -4.31 -11.74 -5.64
C ARG A 74 -4.50 -12.43 -6.99
N ASP A 75 -3.90 -13.60 -7.15
CA ASP A 75 -4.24 -14.54 -8.22
C ASP A 75 -5.62 -15.17 -7.99
#